data_AF-A0A7R9MVR0-F1
#
_entry.id   AF-A0A7R9MVR0-F1
#
_cell.length_a   1.000
_cell.length_b   1.000
_cell.length_c   1.000
_cell.angle_alpha   90.00
_cell.angle_beta   90.00
_cell.angle_gamma   90.00
#
_symmetry.space_group_name_H-M   'P 1'
#
loop_
_entity.id
_entity.type
_entity.pdbx_description
1 polymer ?
#
loop_
_entity_poly.entity_id
_entity_poly.type
_entity_poly.pdbx_seq_one_letter_code
_entity_poly.pdbx_strand_id
1 'polypeptide(L)'
;MGDEWKTMRSIISPTFSSGKMRSMHPIIIDCVHRLDNYLETKVMAGEDVETKKTMGSLTMDVIFSCAFGTKIDTYNDHKTNEFLVNTKEVFSGAVWRLWVFIALVKISPKLFEWTGFQIIDPSVQKFFITAVSD
;
A
#
# COMPACT_ATOMS: atom_id res chain seq x y z
N MET A 1 7.62 20.32 10.68
CA MET A 1 7.40 20.13 9.22
C MET A 1 8.70 19.98 8.42
N GLY A 2 9.60 20.98 8.36
CA GLY A 2 10.84 20.87 7.55
C GLY A 2 11.85 19.82 8.04
N ASP A 3 12.18 19.85 9.33
CA ASP A 3 13.22 18.99 9.91
C ASP A 3 12.78 17.52 10.07
N GLU A 4 11.52 17.27 10.41
CA GLU A 4 10.96 15.91 10.52
C GLU A 4 10.93 15.21 9.15
N TRP A 5 10.47 15.92 8.11
CA TRP A 5 10.49 15.38 6.75
C TRP A 5 11.93 15.10 6.28
N LYS A 6 12.85 16.01 6.56
CA LYS A 6 14.27 15.83 6.22
C LYS A 6 14.86 14.62 6.93
N THR A 7 14.53 14.43 8.21
CA THR A 7 14.93 13.28 9.00
C THR A 7 14.38 11.97 8.42
N MET A 8 13.08 11.90 8.19
CA MET A 8 12.42 10.71 7.61
C MET A 8 12.99 10.36 6.23
N ARG A 9 13.16 11.38 5.37
CA ARG A 9 13.76 11.20 4.05
C ARG A 9 15.18 10.64 4.15
N SER A 10 15.99 11.12 5.08
CA SER A 10 17.35 10.63 5.29
C SER A 10 17.38 9.14 5.69
N ILE A 11 16.38 8.68 6.44
CA ILE A 11 16.25 7.27 6.87
C ILE A 11 15.81 6.38 5.72
N ILE A 12 14.84 6.83 4.92
CA ILE A 12 14.21 6.01 3.87
C ILE A 12 15.02 5.98 2.55
N SER A 13 15.67 7.09 2.19
CA SER A 13 16.34 7.23 0.88
C SER A 13 17.36 6.12 0.55
N PRO A 14 18.17 5.61 1.51
CA PRO A 14 19.14 4.53 1.23
C PRO A 14 18.50 3.24 0.70
N THR A 15 17.26 2.94 1.12
CA THR A 15 16.51 1.75 0.69
C THR A 15 16.18 1.78 -0.80
N PHE A 16 16.11 2.97 -1.41
CA PHE A 16 15.82 3.16 -2.83
C PHE A 16 17.08 3.38 -3.68
N SER A 17 18.27 3.11 -3.14
CA SER A 17 19.51 3.10 -3.93
C SER A 17 19.48 2.00 -5.01
N SER A 18 20.21 2.21 -6.10
CA SER A 18 20.30 1.23 -7.20
C SER A 18 20.74 -0.16 -6.75
N GLY A 19 21.66 -0.24 -5.78
CA GLY A 19 22.10 -1.50 -5.19
C GLY A 19 20.98 -2.24 -4.47
N LYS A 20 20.20 -1.53 -3.65
CA LYS A 20 19.05 -2.11 -2.93
C LYS A 20 17.91 -2.48 -3.88
N MET A 21 17.63 -1.64 -4.88
CA MET A 21 16.66 -1.95 -5.94
C MET A 21 17.04 -3.22 -6.71
N ARG A 22 18.33 -3.43 -7.01
CA ARG A 22 18.80 -4.67 -7.64
C ARG A 22 18.58 -5.89 -6.73
N SER A 23 18.73 -5.75 -5.42
CA SER A 23 18.41 -6.83 -4.47
C SER A 23 16.92 -7.15 -4.39
N MET A 24 16.03 -6.18 -4.63
CA MET A 24 14.57 -6.39 -4.69
C MET A 24 14.12 -7.04 -6.00
N HIS A 25 14.89 -6.89 -7.08
CA HIS A 25 14.54 -7.40 -8.42
C HIS A 25 14.03 -8.84 -8.47
N PRO A 26 14.68 -9.86 -7.87
CA PRO A 26 14.16 -11.23 -7.88
C PRO A 26 12.77 -11.35 -7.25
N ILE A 27 12.50 -10.60 -6.18
CA ILE A 27 11.19 -10.57 -5.52
C ILE A 27 10.14 -9.98 -6.46
N ILE A 28 10.48 -8.90 -7.18
CA ILE A 28 9.58 -8.27 -8.16
C ILE A 28 9.27 -9.24 -9.30
N ILE A 29 10.27 -9.96 -9.81
CA ILE A 29 10.08 -10.96 -10.87
C ILE A 29 9.14 -12.08 -10.41
N ASP A 30 9.29 -12.58 -9.17
CA ASP A 30 8.36 -13.56 -8.61
C ASP A 30 6.91 -13.06 -8.57
N CYS A 31 6.69 -11.78 -8.24
CA CYS A 31 5.36 -11.18 -8.28
C CYS A 31 4.81 -11.10 -9.72
N VAL A 32 5.65 -10.76 -10.69
CA VAL A 32 5.28 -10.69 -12.12
C VAL A 32 4.92 -12.08 -12.66
N HIS A 33 5.66 -13.13 -12.29
CA HIS A 33 5.31 -14.50 -12.69
C HIS A 33 3.94 -14.94 -12.15
N ARG A 34 3.58 -14.54 -10.92
CA ARG A 34 2.22 -14.82 -10.39
C ARG A 34 1.14 -14.10 -11.20
N LEU A 35 1.39 -12.86 -11.59
CA LEU A 35 0.48 -12.12 -12.48
C LEU A 35 0.35 -12.79 -13.84
N ASP A 36 1.46 -13.24 -14.43
CA ASP A 36 1.46 -13.90 -15.75
C ASP A 36 0.60 -15.17 -15.74
N ASN A 37 0.80 -16.03 -14.72
CA ASN A 37 -0.04 -17.20 -14.50
C ASN A 37 -1.53 -16.85 -14.36
N TYR A 38 -1.84 -15.80 -13.58
CA TYR A 38 -3.22 -15.32 -13.43
C TYR A 38 -3.80 -14.87 -14.78
N LEU A 39 -3.07 -14.09 -15.55
CA LEU A 39 -3.53 -13.61 -16.86
C LEU A 39 -3.71 -14.76 -17.85
N GLU A 40 -2.82 -15.74 -17.86
CA GLU A 40 -2.95 -16.94 -18.69
C GLU A 40 -4.26 -17.67 -18.40
N THR A 41 -4.61 -17.85 -17.11
CA THR A 41 -5.89 -18.49 -16.74
C THR A 41 -7.11 -17.70 -17.23
N LYS A 42 -7.05 -16.35 -17.21
CA LYS A 42 -8.14 -15.48 -17.69
C LYS A 42 -8.28 -15.52 -19.21
N VAL A 43 -7.16 -15.50 -19.92
CA VAL A 43 -7.15 -15.63 -21.39
C VAL A 43 -7.71 -16.98 -21.82
N MET A 44 -7.29 -18.08 -21.17
CA MET A 44 -7.83 -19.41 -21.47
C MET A 44 -9.33 -19.54 -21.21
N ALA A 45 -9.85 -18.83 -20.20
CA ALA A 45 -11.28 -18.78 -19.90
C ALA A 45 -12.07 -17.82 -20.82
N GLY A 46 -11.39 -17.00 -21.63
CA GLY A 46 -12.03 -15.96 -22.44
C GLY A 46 -12.64 -14.82 -21.60
N GLU A 47 -12.10 -14.60 -20.39
CA GLU A 47 -12.61 -13.58 -19.46
C GLU A 47 -11.89 -12.24 -19.62
N ASP A 48 -12.65 -11.15 -19.47
CA ASP A 48 -12.10 -9.81 -19.40
C ASP A 48 -11.30 -9.58 -18.10
N VAL A 49 -10.27 -8.75 -18.19
CA VAL A 49 -9.42 -8.37 -17.05
C VAL A 49 -9.61 -6.91 -16.69
N GLU A 50 -9.94 -6.62 -15.43
CA GLU A 50 -9.99 -5.26 -14.92
C GLU A 50 -8.57 -4.73 -14.64
N THR A 51 -7.96 -4.06 -15.63
CA THR A 51 -6.56 -3.60 -15.58
C THR A 51 -6.20 -2.83 -14.31
N LYS A 52 -7.08 -1.92 -13.85
CA LYS A 52 -6.84 -1.11 -12.65
C LYS A 52 -6.69 -2.00 -11.40
N LYS A 53 -7.57 -2.97 -11.24
CA LYS A 53 -7.55 -3.92 -10.12
C LYS A 53 -6.34 -4.83 -10.21
N THR A 54 -6.04 -5.37 -11.39
CA THR A 54 -4.93 -6.28 -11.64
C THR A 54 -3.56 -5.63 -11.37
N MET A 55 -3.36 -4.39 -11.83
CA MET A 55 -2.12 -3.65 -11.57
C MET A 55 -2.02 -3.16 -10.13
N GLY A 56 -3.16 -2.84 -9.50
CA GLY A 56 -3.23 -2.57 -8.07
C GLY A 56 -2.78 -3.77 -7.24
N SER A 57 -3.27 -4.96 -7.58
CA SER A 57 -2.85 -6.25 -7.01
C SER A 57 -1.34 -6.49 -7.17
N LEU A 58 -0.78 -6.28 -8.36
CA LEU A 58 0.66 -6.42 -8.59
C LEU A 58 1.47 -5.48 -7.70
N THR A 59 1.05 -4.22 -7.61
CA THR A 59 1.72 -3.19 -6.82
C THR A 59 1.72 -3.56 -5.34
N MET A 60 0.59 -4.07 -4.83
CA MET A 60 0.48 -4.54 -3.45
C MET A 60 1.41 -5.74 -3.21
N ASP A 61 1.39 -6.76 -4.08
CA ASP A 61 2.24 -7.94 -3.94
C ASP A 61 3.73 -7.57 -3.92
N VAL A 62 4.17 -6.64 -4.77
CA VAL A 62 5.54 -6.15 -4.80
C VAL A 62 5.92 -5.44 -3.50
N ILE A 63 5.08 -4.50 -3.04
CA ILE A 63 5.36 -3.76 -1.80
C ILE A 63 5.40 -4.70 -0.60
N PHE A 64 4.41 -5.60 -0.47
CA PHE A 64 4.35 -6.53 0.65
C PHE A 64 5.50 -7.52 0.68
N SER A 65 5.87 -8.05 -0.49
CA SER A 65 6.99 -8.98 -0.60
C SER A 65 8.33 -8.29 -0.34
N CYS A 66 8.54 -7.06 -0.83
CA CYS A 66 9.80 -6.33 -0.68
C CYS A 66 9.98 -5.68 0.69
N ALA A 67 8.93 -5.10 1.26
CA ALA A 67 9.01 -4.34 2.50
C ALA A 67 8.79 -5.20 3.75
N PHE A 68 7.93 -6.21 3.67
CA PHE A 68 7.50 -7.03 4.81
C PHE A 68 7.91 -8.51 4.68
N GLY A 69 8.59 -8.89 3.59
CA GLY A 69 8.99 -10.28 3.34
C GLY A 69 7.80 -11.25 3.19
N THR A 70 6.57 -10.72 3.09
CA THR A 70 5.34 -11.51 3.13
C THR A 70 4.94 -11.86 1.71
N LYS A 71 4.87 -13.15 1.39
CA LYS A 71 4.33 -13.62 0.11
C LYS A 71 2.81 -13.55 0.15
N ILE A 72 2.27 -12.52 -0.49
CA ILE A 72 0.85 -12.38 -0.74
C ILE A 72 0.56 -12.88 -2.17
N ASP A 73 -0.52 -13.66 -2.31
CA ASP A 73 -1.12 -14.00 -3.60
C ASP A 73 -2.47 -13.27 -3.69
N THR A 74 -2.43 -12.05 -4.24
CA THR A 74 -3.62 -11.21 -4.44
C THR A 74 -4.63 -11.78 -5.44
N TYR A 75 -4.22 -12.76 -6.26
CA TYR A 75 -4.98 -13.21 -7.42
C TYR A 75 -5.83 -14.45 -7.11
N ASN A 76 -5.25 -15.40 -6.38
CA ASN A 76 -5.90 -16.68 -6.08
C ASN A 76 -6.54 -16.73 -4.69
N ASP A 77 -6.15 -15.83 -3.80
CA ASP A 77 -6.61 -15.86 -2.42
C ASP A 77 -7.46 -14.64 -2.04
N HIS A 78 -8.77 -14.77 -2.27
CA HIS A 78 -9.74 -13.73 -1.94
C HIS A 78 -10.05 -13.60 -0.44
N LYS A 79 -9.55 -14.51 0.43
CA LYS A 79 -9.87 -14.52 1.88
C LYS A 79 -8.68 -14.20 2.80
N THR A 80 -7.43 -14.41 2.38
CA THR A 80 -6.30 -14.55 3.33
C THR A 80 -5.34 -13.37 3.41
N ASN A 81 -5.74 -12.13 3.10
CA ASN A 81 -4.86 -11.00 3.39
C ASN A 81 -5.57 -9.82 4.02
N GLU A 82 -5.55 -9.82 5.35
CA GLU A 82 -5.78 -8.65 6.18
C GLU A 82 -4.98 -7.44 5.65
N PHE A 83 -3.77 -7.67 5.12
CA PHE A 83 -2.98 -6.67 4.39
C PHE A 83 -3.71 -6.06 3.19
N LEU A 84 -4.40 -6.84 2.35
CA LEU A 84 -5.11 -6.33 1.17
C LEU A 84 -6.37 -5.56 1.53
N VAL A 85 -7.12 -6.03 2.53
CA VAL A 85 -8.30 -5.35 3.03
C VAL A 85 -7.90 -4.01 3.65
N ASN A 86 -6.92 -4.03 4.56
CA ASN A 86 -6.42 -2.83 5.23
C ASN A 86 -5.82 -1.84 4.24
N THR A 87 -5.09 -2.31 3.22
CA THR A 87 -4.54 -1.44 2.17
C THR A 87 -5.63 -0.80 1.32
N LYS A 88 -6.66 -1.55 0.92
CA LYS A 88 -7.79 -0.97 0.20
C LYS A 88 -8.49 0.10 1.02
N GLU A 89 -8.69 -0.11 2.32
CA GLU A 89 -9.28 0.90 3.20
C GLU A 89 -8.41 2.16 3.33
N VAL A 90 -7.08 2.02 3.37
CA VAL A 90 -6.17 3.19 3.29
C VAL A 90 -6.40 3.97 1.99
N PHE A 91 -6.59 3.31 0.85
CA PHE A 91 -6.67 4.02 -0.44
C PHE A 91 -8.09 4.43 -0.88
N SER A 92 -9.15 3.73 -0.44
CA SER A 92 -10.54 3.98 -0.85
C SER A 92 -11.20 5.08 -0.01
N GLY A 93 -11.02 5.05 1.31
CA GLY A 93 -11.62 6.00 2.25
C GLY A 93 -10.81 7.28 2.42
N ALA A 94 -9.50 7.25 2.14
CA ALA A 94 -8.63 8.39 2.38
C ALA A 94 -8.89 9.56 1.44
N VAL A 95 -9.38 9.37 0.21
CA VAL A 95 -9.50 10.51 -0.74
C VAL A 95 -10.57 11.49 -0.24
N TRP A 96 -11.75 11.01 0.12
CA TRP A 96 -12.81 11.84 0.70
C TRP A 96 -12.39 12.42 2.06
N ARG A 97 -11.82 11.60 2.96
CA ARG A 97 -11.34 12.04 4.27
C ARG A 97 -10.21 13.08 4.17
N LEU A 98 -9.35 12.97 3.16
CA LEU A 98 -8.28 13.92 2.85
C LEU A 98 -8.85 15.24 2.33
N TRP A 99 -9.87 15.23 1.48
CA TRP A 99 -10.56 16.44 1.05
C TRP A 99 -11.24 17.15 2.22
N VAL A 100 -11.92 16.41 3.10
CA VAL A 100 -12.50 16.93 4.35
C VAL A 100 -11.41 17.53 5.25
N PHE A 101 -10.28 16.82 5.43
CA PHE A 101 -9.14 17.30 6.19
C PHE A 101 -8.57 18.60 5.63
N ILE A 102 -8.34 18.68 4.31
CA ILE A 102 -7.83 19.88 3.64
C ILE A 102 -8.80 21.05 3.84
N ALA A 103 -10.11 20.82 3.73
CA ALA A 103 -11.11 21.84 3.96
C ALA A 103 -11.10 22.33 5.43
N LEU A 104 -11.02 21.42 6.40
CA LEU A 104 -10.98 21.74 7.84
C LEU A 104 -9.74 22.56 8.21
N VAL A 105 -8.55 22.16 7.74
CA VAL A 105 -7.29 22.89 7.96
C VAL A 105 -7.33 24.30 7.34
N LYS A 106 -8.03 24.48 6.21
CA LYS A 106 -8.20 25.78 5.56
C LYS A 106 -9.17 26.72 6.27
N ILE A 107 -10.20 26.17 6.94
CA ILE A 107 -11.20 26.97 7.66
C ILE A 107 -10.64 27.49 8.99
N SER A 108 -9.94 26.65 9.75
CA SER A 108 -9.25 27.09 10.97
C SER A 108 -8.23 26.04 11.42
N PRO A 109 -6.93 26.37 11.50
CA PRO A 109 -5.93 25.44 12.01
C PRO A 109 -6.17 25.05 13.48
N LYS A 110 -6.87 25.88 14.26
CA LYS A 110 -7.23 25.58 15.66
C LYS A 110 -8.38 24.57 15.80
N LEU A 111 -9.23 24.43 14.79
CA LEU A 111 -10.34 23.46 14.84
C LEU A 111 -9.81 22.03 14.68
N PHE A 112 -8.75 21.86 13.89
CA PHE A 112 -8.10 20.59 13.66
C PHE A 112 -7.47 20.00 14.95
N GLU A 113 -6.92 20.84 15.83
CA GLU A 113 -6.38 20.37 17.12
C GLU A 113 -7.48 19.91 18.10
N TRP A 114 -8.71 20.43 17.95
CA TRP A 114 -9.85 20.04 18.79
C TRP A 114 -10.54 18.77 18.28
N THR A 115 -10.62 18.61 16.96
CA THR A 115 -11.19 17.41 16.35
C THR A 115 -10.07 16.39 16.19
N GLY A 116 -10.01 15.35 17.03
CA GLY A 116 -9.08 14.22 16.91
C GLY A 116 -9.28 13.37 15.63
N PHE A 117 -9.35 14.02 14.48
CA PHE A 117 -9.72 13.46 13.20
C PHE A 117 -8.52 12.73 12.60
N GLN A 118 -8.68 11.42 12.42
CA GLN A 118 -7.68 10.56 11.78
C GLN A 118 -8.10 10.28 10.34
N ILE A 119 -7.20 10.56 9.39
CA ILE A 119 -7.43 10.31 7.95
C ILE A 119 -7.44 8.80 7.67
N ILE A 120 -6.60 8.05 8.38
CA ILE A 120 -6.52 6.60 8.31
C ILE A 120 -7.30 6.02 9.49
N ASP A 121 -8.04 4.94 9.25
CA ASP A 121 -8.75 4.25 10.32
C ASP A 121 -7.77 3.73 11.38
N PRO A 122 -8.01 3.98 12.68
CA PRO A 122 -7.08 3.56 13.74
C PRO A 122 -6.87 2.04 13.81
N SER A 123 -7.83 1.22 13.37
CA SER A 123 -7.66 -0.24 13.30
C SER A 123 -6.63 -0.64 12.24
N VAL A 124 -6.71 -0.01 11.07
CA VAL A 124 -5.77 -0.17 9.95
C VAL A 124 -4.38 0.34 10.33
N GLN A 125 -4.31 1.49 11.00
CA GLN A 125 -3.05 2.05 11.48
C GLN A 125 -2.37 1.09 12.48
N LYS A 126 -3.13 0.56 13.44
CA LYS A 126 -2.60 -0.37 14.45
C LYS A 126 -2.06 -1.64 13.81
N PHE A 127 -2.77 -2.19 12.82
CA PHE A 127 -2.33 -3.37 12.08
C PHE A 127 -0.94 -3.17 11.46
N PHE A 128 -0.73 -2.08 10.71
CA PHE A 128 0.58 -1.83 10.07
C PHE A 128 1.70 -1.54 11.08
N ILE A 129 1.40 -0.87 12.20
CA ILE A 129 2.41 -0.64 13.26
C ILE A 129 2.83 -1.97 13.89
N THR A 130 1.88 -2.85 14.20
CA THR A 130 2.17 -4.19 14.74
C THR A 130 2.98 -5.01 13.72
N ALA A 131 2.56 -5.04 12.46
CA ALA A 131 3.22 -5.81 11.41
C ALA A 131 4.68 -5.39 11.12
N VAL A 132 5.08 -4.17 11.49
CA VAL A 132 6.49 -3.70 11.39
C VAL A 132 7.28 -3.98 12.67
N SER A 133 6.59 -4.17 13.79
CA SER A 133 7.21 -4.36 15.11
C SER A 133 7.52 -5.83 15.43
N ASP A 134 6.85 -6.76 14.74
CA ASP A 134 7.13 -8.21 14.73
C ASP A 134 8.27 -8.56 13.77
#